data_AF-A0A0D6EMD4-F1
#
_entry.id   AF-A0A0D6EMD4-F1
#
_cell.length_a   1.000
_cell.length_b   1.000
_cell.length_c   1.000
_cell.angle_alpha   90.00
_cell.angle_beta   90.00
_cell.angle_gamma   90.00
#
_symmetry.space_group_name_H-M   'P 1'
#
loop_
_entity.id
_entity.type
_entity.pdbx_description
1 polymer ?
#
loop_
_entity_poly.entity_id
_entity_poly.type
_entity_poly.pdbx_seq_one_letter_code
_entity_poly.pdbx_strand_id
1 'polypeptide(L)'
;MFASLLKLGAVVSLASTAVAQAAIPNDIGNGVHVPGAIPAELNEPLQHRLAFHGSTGMTVSWSSFIQLSQPTVHYGTDPAKLDQVATSQVSTTYPTSRTYNNHVVLSGLKPATKYYYTVSFTNQGYAAYRPTYSFTTARAAGDMTSFSFAVYGDLGLMGHDGLSTVTGPGNSDTWAVLGPSETNTIQSLLSQKDTYDFMHHVGDIGYADYFLKESVQGLFGIGTNETQPSRQEVATQYESLSEQFFDQMQPITAEKPWFVSPSPVSP
;
A
#
# COMPACT_ATOMS: atom_id res chain seq x y z
N MET A 1 13.33 -49.93 -17.83
CA MET A 1 12.81 -49.02 -18.88
C MET A 1 11.46 -48.52 -18.37
N PHE A 2 11.32 -47.45 -17.59
CA PHE A 2 11.54 -46.01 -17.85
C PHE A 2 11.03 -45.51 -19.21
N ALA A 3 9.87 -44.83 -19.19
CA ALA A 3 9.66 -43.42 -19.54
C ALA A 3 8.13 -43.19 -19.63
N SER A 4 7.50 -42.46 -18.71
CA SER A 4 7.43 -40.99 -18.60
C SER A 4 6.02 -40.52 -18.97
N LEU A 5 5.13 -40.44 -17.97
CA LEU A 5 3.92 -39.63 -18.07
C LEU A 5 4.31 -38.18 -17.79
N LEU A 6 4.25 -37.35 -18.83
CA LEU A 6 4.33 -35.90 -18.72
C LEU A 6 3.18 -35.41 -17.82
N LYS A 7 3.51 -34.90 -16.64
CA LYS A 7 2.62 -34.02 -15.87
C LYS A 7 2.63 -32.67 -16.57
N LEU A 8 1.54 -32.34 -17.26
CA LEU A 8 1.28 -30.97 -17.71
C LEU A 8 0.89 -30.15 -16.47
N GLY A 9 1.88 -29.49 -15.87
CA GLY A 9 1.62 -28.42 -14.89
C GLY A 9 1.07 -27.23 -15.65
N ALA A 10 -0.20 -26.91 -15.43
CA ALA A 10 -0.79 -25.66 -15.91
C ALA A 10 -0.13 -24.50 -15.14
N VAL A 11 0.86 -23.86 -15.77
CA VAL A 11 1.31 -22.54 -15.35
C VAL A 11 0.23 -21.57 -15.80
N VAL A 12 -0.66 -21.19 -14.88
CA VAL A 12 -1.55 -20.05 -15.11
C VAL A 12 -0.68 -18.80 -15.00
N SER A 13 -0.16 -18.32 -16.12
CA SER A 13 0.36 -16.96 -16.17
C SER A 13 -0.84 -16.01 -16.13
N LEU A 14 -1.03 -15.33 -14.99
CA LEU A 14 -1.87 -14.14 -14.95
C LEU A 14 -1.14 -13.04 -15.72
N ALA A 15 -1.21 -13.09 -17.05
CA ALA A 15 -0.94 -11.92 -17.86
C ALA A 15 -2.15 -11.00 -17.70
N SER A 16 -2.10 -10.12 -16.70
CA SER A 16 -3.06 -9.03 -16.58
C SER A 16 -2.86 -8.10 -17.77
N THR A 17 -3.67 -8.27 -18.81
CA THR A 17 -3.86 -7.22 -19.80
C THR A 17 -4.53 -6.06 -19.08
N ALA A 18 -3.75 -5.06 -18.66
CA ALA A 18 -4.26 -3.79 -18.20
C ALA A 18 -4.91 -3.10 -19.40
N VAL A 19 -6.20 -3.33 -19.59
CA VAL A 19 -7.01 -2.44 -20.41
C VAL A 19 -7.05 -1.12 -19.64
N ALA A 20 -6.68 -0.02 -20.32
CA ALA A 20 -6.68 1.32 -19.75
C ALA A 20 -8.07 1.64 -19.19
N GLN A 21 -8.22 1.55 -17.88
CA GLN A 21 -9.38 2.07 -17.19
C GLN A 21 -9.10 3.56 -17.00
N ALA A 22 -9.89 4.43 -17.64
CA ALA A 22 -9.90 5.85 -17.29
C ALA A 22 -10.07 5.98 -15.78
N ALA A 23 -9.39 6.95 -15.15
CA ALA A 23 -9.49 7.20 -13.71
C ALA A 23 -10.97 7.23 -13.31
N ILE A 24 -11.43 6.21 -12.59
CA ILE A 24 -12.79 6.18 -12.07
C ILE A 24 -12.74 7.02 -10.79
N PRO A 25 -13.35 8.21 -10.75
CA PRO A 25 -13.23 9.08 -9.58
C PRO A 25 -13.85 8.44 -8.33
N ASN A 26 -14.86 7.58 -8.52
CA ASN A 26 -15.53 6.85 -7.46
C ASN A 26 -15.59 5.35 -7.79
N ASP A 27 -15.26 4.50 -6.83
CA ASP A 27 -15.54 3.07 -6.91
C ASP A 27 -17.05 2.83 -6.99
N ILE A 28 -17.46 1.84 -7.77
CA ILE A 28 -18.86 1.39 -7.87
C ILE A 28 -19.27 0.51 -6.68
N GLY A 29 -18.34 0.19 -5.77
CA GLY A 29 -18.51 -0.83 -4.75
C GLY A 29 -18.52 -2.23 -5.37
N ASN A 30 -18.94 -3.25 -4.62
CA ASN A 30 -19.00 -4.67 -5.02
C ASN A 30 -17.76 -5.51 -4.68
N GLY A 31 -17.07 -5.19 -3.57
CA GLY A 31 -16.07 -6.07 -3.00
C GLY A 31 -14.65 -5.91 -3.57
N VAL A 32 -14.43 -4.94 -4.47
CA VAL A 32 -13.10 -4.56 -4.97
C VAL A 32 -12.93 -3.06 -4.78
N HIS A 33 -11.71 -2.61 -4.49
CA HIS A 33 -11.33 -1.20 -4.44
C HIS A 33 -10.42 -0.89 -5.63
N VAL A 34 -10.73 0.16 -6.39
CA VAL A 34 -9.85 0.70 -7.44
C VAL A 34 -8.84 1.67 -6.82
N PRO A 35 -7.51 1.44 -6.97
CA PRO A 35 -6.49 2.31 -6.40
C PRO A 35 -6.72 3.80 -6.72
N GLY A 36 -6.68 4.65 -5.68
CA GLY A 36 -6.87 6.09 -5.80
C GLY A 36 -8.29 6.59 -6.10
N ALA A 37 -9.28 5.69 -6.25
CA ALA A 37 -10.69 6.06 -6.36
C ALA A 37 -11.29 6.36 -4.99
N ILE A 38 -12.35 7.18 -4.95
CA ILE A 38 -13.16 7.36 -3.72
C ILE A 38 -14.08 6.14 -3.58
N PRO A 39 -14.04 5.40 -2.47
CA PRO A 39 -14.85 4.19 -2.32
C PRO A 39 -16.34 4.49 -2.19
N ALA A 40 -17.18 3.53 -2.57
CA ALA A 40 -18.63 3.63 -2.39
C ALA A 40 -19.03 3.69 -0.91
N GLU A 41 -18.31 2.96 -0.05
CA GLU A 41 -18.46 3.01 1.41
C GLU A 41 -17.30 3.82 2.00
N LEU A 42 -17.59 5.06 2.44
CA LEU A 42 -16.55 6.01 2.86
C LEU A 42 -15.85 5.61 4.17
N ASN A 43 -16.47 4.77 4.99
CA ASN A 43 -15.87 4.29 6.23
C ASN A 43 -15.03 3.02 6.04
N GLU A 44 -14.97 2.46 4.83
CA GLU A 44 -14.25 1.23 4.60
C GLU A 44 -12.75 1.37 4.89
N PRO A 45 -12.11 0.33 5.44
CA PRO A 45 -10.70 0.40 5.74
C PRO A 45 -9.84 0.11 4.50
N LEU A 46 -9.06 1.12 4.12
CA LEU A 46 -8.11 1.11 3.01
C LEU A 46 -6.68 1.32 3.51
N GLN A 47 -5.71 1.10 2.64
CA GLN A 47 -4.32 1.50 2.82
C GLN A 47 -3.71 1.04 4.16
N HIS A 48 -3.93 -0.24 4.52
CA HIS A 48 -3.45 -0.78 5.79
C HIS A 48 -1.93 -0.74 5.92
N ARG A 49 -1.43 -0.33 7.09
CA ARG A 49 0.00 -0.24 7.42
C ARG A 49 0.26 -0.59 8.88
N LEU A 50 1.35 -1.32 9.10
CA LEU A 50 1.79 -1.80 10.40
C LEU A 50 3.12 -1.17 10.80
N ALA A 51 3.32 -0.92 12.10
CA ALA A 51 4.63 -0.50 12.65
C ALA A 51 4.82 -1.08 14.05
N PHE A 52 6.03 -1.56 14.38
CA PHE A 52 6.29 -2.05 15.75
C PHE A 52 6.07 -0.94 16.78
N HIS A 53 5.52 -1.33 17.93
CA HIS A 53 5.43 -0.49 19.12
C HIS A 53 6.20 -1.16 20.26
N GLY A 54 7.54 -1.17 20.11
CA GLY A 54 8.43 -2.00 20.92
C GLY A 54 8.30 -3.50 20.63
N SER A 55 8.85 -4.34 21.51
CA SER A 55 8.80 -5.81 21.36
C SER A 55 7.45 -6.43 21.76
N THR A 56 6.58 -5.66 22.41
CA THR A 56 5.30 -6.13 22.98
C THR A 56 4.11 -5.34 22.45
N GLY A 57 4.24 -4.73 21.27
CA GLY A 57 3.18 -3.95 20.68
C GLY A 57 3.29 -3.77 19.17
N MET A 58 2.17 -3.39 18.59
CA MET A 58 2.00 -3.13 17.16
C MET A 58 1.05 -1.96 16.98
N THR A 59 1.40 -0.99 16.14
CA THR A 59 0.46 0.03 15.67
C THR A 59 -0.17 -0.45 14.37
N VAL A 60 -1.49 -0.61 14.37
CA VAL A 60 -2.28 -0.88 13.18
C VAL A 60 -2.86 0.43 12.69
N SER A 61 -2.60 0.75 11.42
CA SER A 61 -3.05 1.97 10.79
C SER A 61 -3.78 1.68 9.48
N TRP A 62 -4.76 2.51 9.14
CA TRP A 62 -5.50 2.43 7.88
C TRP A 62 -6.09 3.80 7.53
N SER A 63 -6.48 3.98 6.28
CA SER A 63 -7.18 5.16 5.80
C SER A 63 -8.68 4.89 5.66
N SER A 64 -9.48 5.93 5.84
CA SER A 64 -10.92 5.98 5.51
C SER A 64 -11.25 7.34 4.87
N PHE A 65 -12.32 7.44 4.09
CA PHE A 65 -12.77 8.71 3.49
C PHE A 65 -13.68 9.54 4.39
N ILE A 66 -13.96 9.03 5.59
CA ILE A 66 -14.65 9.76 6.65
C ILE A 66 -13.89 9.62 7.98
N GLN A 67 -14.03 10.62 8.84
CA GLN A 67 -13.46 10.58 10.18
C GLN A 67 -14.16 9.51 11.03
N LEU A 68 -13.37 8.69 11.72
CA LEU A 68 -13.89 7.70 12.66
C LEU A 68 -13.84 8.26 14.08
N SER A 69 -14.96 8.19 14.80
CA SER A 69 -15.02 8.60 16.21
C SER A 69 -14.27 7.65 17.15
N GLN A 70 -14.20 6.37 16.78
CA GLN A 70 -13.53 5.34 17.55
C GLN A 70 -12.95 4.26 16.62
N PRO A 71 -11.77 4.53 16.00
CA PRO A 71 -10.99 3.49 15.35
C PRO A 71 -10.80 2.29 16.28
N THR A 72 -11.16 1.10 15.83
CA THR A 72 -11.12 -0.14 16.62
C THR A 72 -10.41 -1.23 15.84
N VAL A 73 -9.61 -2.03 16.55
CA VAL A 73 -8.96 -3.23 16.03
C VAL A 73 -9.43 -4.41 16.87
N HIS A 74 -9.94 -5.43 16.19
CA HIS A 74 -10.21 -6.74 16.76
C HIS A 74 -9.05 -7.66 16.41
N TYR A 75 -8.47 -8.34 17.41
CA TYR A 75 -7.27 -9.15 17.20
C TYR A 75 -7.25 -10.39 18.09
N GLY A 76 -6.39 -11.34 17.73
CA GLY A 76 -6.26 -12.61 18.44
C GLY A 76 -5.09 -13.44 17.93
N THR A 77 -4.78 -14.56 18.58
CA THR A 77 -3.77 -15.52 18.10
C THR A 77 -4.38 -16.63 17.24
N ASP A 78 -5.71 -16.65 17.12
CA ASP A 78 -6.50 -17.55 16.29
C ASP A 78 -7.33 -16.70 15.31
N PRO A 79 -7.22 -16.91 13.99
CA PRO A 79 -7.98 -16.13 12.99
C PRO A 79 -9.50 -16.31 13.10
N ALA A 80 -9.97 -17.40 13.70
CA ALA A 80 -11.39 -17.64 13.96
C ALA A 80 -11.88 -17.01 15.27
N LYS A 81 -10.97 -16.46 16.09
CA LYS A 81 -11.27 -15.90 17.42
C LYS A 81 -10.48 -14.63 17.69
N LEU A 82 -10.99 -13.50 17.19
CA LEU A 82 -10.47 -12.15 17.43
C LEU A 82 -11.13 -11.52 18.66
N ASP A 83 -10.93 -12.12 19.83
CA ASP A 83 -11.60 -11.76 21.09
C ASP A 83 -10.96 -10.58 21.84
N GLN A 84 -9.77 -10.14 21.44
CA GLN A 84 -9.13 -8.95 21.98
C GLN A 84 -9.53 -7.72 21.16
N VAL A 85 -9.69 -6.59 21.86
CA VAL A 85 -10.13 -5.33 21.25
C VAL A 85 -9.24 -4.20 21.74
N ALA A 86 -8.80 -3.35 20.83
CA ALA A 86 -8.14 -2.09 21.14
C ALA A 86 -8.82 -0.96 20.38
N THR A 87 -8.91 0.21 20.98
CA THR A 87 -9.52 1.40 20.38
C THR A 87 -8.59 2.60 20.50
N SER A 88 -8.83 3.62 19.68
CA SER A 88 -8.17 4.92 19.81
C SER A 88 -9.16 6.07 19.60
N GLN A 89 -8.64 7.29 19.71
CA GLN A 89 -9.32 8.52 19.29
C GLN A 89 -8.58 9.20 18.13
N VAL A 90 -7.65 8.47 17.49
CA VAL A 90 -6.75 9.01 16.47
C VAL A 90 -7.32 8.69 15.10
N SER A 91 -8.03 9.67 14.53
CA SER A 91 -8.49 9.70 13.14
C SER A 91 -8.22 11.11 12.60
N THR A 92 -7.06 11.30 11.99
CA THR A 92 -6.51 12.63 11.65
C THR A 92 -6.44 12.86 10.14
N THR A 93 -6.58 14.12 9.74
CA THR A 93 -6.51 14.54 8.33
C THR A 93 -5.72 15.84 8.21
N TYR A 94 -5.46 16.29 6.99
CA TYR A 94 -4.87 17.58 6.68
C TYR A 94 -5.66 18.24 5.54
N PRO A 95 -5.58 19.58 5.36
CA PRO A 95 -6.55 20.34 4.56
C PRO A 95 -6.77 19.88 3.12
N THR A 96 -5.76 19.31 2.45
CA THR A 96 -5.88 18.81 1.08
C THR A 96 -6.25 17.33 1.01
N SER A 97 -5.97 16.55 2.06
CA SER A 97 -6.24 15.11 2.11
C SER A 97 -7.69 14.80 1.83
N ARG A 98 -7.92 13.74 1.06
CA ARG A 98 -9.26 13.15 0.87
C ARG A 98 -9.60 12.10 1.93
N THR A 99 -8.60 11.69 2.72
CA THR A 99 -8.70 10.60 3.69
C THR A 99 -8.42 11.07 5.12
N TYR A 100 -8.83 10.23 6.08
CA TYR A 100 -8.47 10.26 7.48
C TYR A 100 -7.58 9.07 7.79
N ASN A 101 -6.48 9.34 8.50
CA ASN A 101 -5.52 8.36 8.96
C ASN A 101 -5.91 7.89 10.36
N ASN A 102 -6.25 6.62 10.45
CA ASN A 102 -6.64 5.96 11.68
C ASN A 102 -5.46 5.21 12.27
N HIS A 103 -5.21 5.34 13.57
CA HIS A 103 -4.10 4.68 14.26
C HIS A 103 -4.57 4.05 15.56
N VAL A 104 -4.34 2.75 15.74
CA VAL A 104 -4.64 2.02 16.99
C VAL A 104 -3.39 1.27 17.43
N VAL A 105 -2.99 1.49 18.69
CA VAL A 105 -1.86 0.78 19.31
C VAL A 105 -2.39 -0.46 20.03
N LEU A 106 -1.83 -1.61 19.65
CA LEU A 106 -2.00 -2.88 20.35
C LEU A 106 -0.83 -3.04 21.32
N SER A 107 -1.13 -3.13 22.61
CA SER A 107 -0.12 -3.22 23.69
C SER A 107 -0.24 -4.53 24.45
N GLY A 108 0.82 -4.92 25.16
CA GLY A 108 0.83 -6.14 25.97
C GLY A 108 0.86 -7.43 25.14
N LEU A 109 1.27 -7.34 23.88
CA LEU A 109 1.42 -8.49 23.00
C LEU A 109 2.65 -9.31 23.40
N LYS A 110 2.59 -10.63 23.17
CA LYS A 110 3.75 -11.50 23.36
C LYS A 110 4.78 -11.23 22.25
N PRO A 111 6.09 -11.14 22.55
CA PRO A 111 7.13 -11.04 21.52
C PRO A 111 7.12 -12.25 20.58
N ALA A 112 7.64 -12.07 19.36
CA ALA A 112 7.79 -13.11 18.33
C ALA A 112 6.53 -14.00 18.14
N THR A 113 5.35 -13.41 18.24
CA THR A 113 4.06 -14.12 18.22
C THR A 113 3.20 -13.61 17.08
N LYS A 114 2.60 -14.55 16.32
CA LYS A 114 1.67 -14.22 15.25
C LYS A 114 0.31 -13.85 15.83
N TYR A 115 -0.20 -12.70 15.41
CA TYR A 115 -1.55 -12.22 15.68
C TYR A 115 -2.30 -12.01 14.37
N TYR A 116 -3.61 -12.20 14.43
CA TYR A 116 -4.56 -11.93 13.36
C TYR A 116 -5.39 -10.71 13.74
N TYR A 117 -5.83 -9.93 12.76
CA TYR A 117 -6.63 -8.75 13.04
C TYR A 117 -7.62 -8.39 11.92
N THR A 118 -8.68 -7.69 12.33
CA THR A 118 -9.56 -6.87 11.49
C THR A 118 -9.74 -5.51 12.16
N VAL A 119 -10.24 -4.52 11.40
CA VAL A 119 -10.50 -3.18 11.93
C VAL A 119 -11.98 -2.82 11.80
N SER A 120 -12.41 -1.73 12.45
CA SER A 120 -13.76 -1.18 12.28
C SER A 120 -14.15 -1.11 10.81
N PHE A 121 -15.42 -1.38 10.51
CA PHE A 121 -15.99 -1.28 9.16
C PHE A 121 -15.44 -2.26 8.11
N THR A 122 -14.61 -3.23 8.51
CA THR A 122 -14.16 -4.32 7.63
C THR A 122 -15.37 -5.07 7.04
N ASN A 123 -15.44 -5.16 5.70
CA ASN A 123 -16.46 -5.90 4.95
C ASN A 123 -17.91 -5.49 5.25
N GLN A 124 -18.17 -4.20 5.50
CA GLN A 124 -19.54 -3.67 5.53
C GLN A 124 -20.19 -3.67 4.14
N GLY A 125 -21.49 -3.36 4.07
CA GLY A 125 -22.22 -3.36 2.80
C GLY A 125 -21.55 -2.44 1.77
N TYR A 126 -21.40 -2.94 0.55
CA TYR A 126 -20.74 -2.24 -0.58
C TYR A 126 -19.23 -2.00 -0.45
N ALA A 127 -18.63 -2.27 0.71
CA ALA A 127 -17.19 -2.15 0.92
C ALA A 127 -16.40 -3.20 0.12
N ALA A 128 -15.15 -2.87 -0.20
CA ALA A 128 -14.17 -3.78 -0.75
C ALA A 128 -13.87 -4.92 0.23
N TYR A 129 -13.64 -6.12 -0.31
CA TYR A 129 -13.27 -7.26 0.50
C TYR A 129 -11.89 -7.04 1.12
N ARG A 130 -11.79 -7.29 2.43
CA ARG A 130 -10.56 -7.31 3.20
C ARG A 130 -10.48 -8.63 3.97
N PRO A 131 -9.42 -9.43 3.79
CA PRO A 131 -9.25 -10.65 4.56
C PRO A 131 -8.94 -10.31 6.02
N THR A 132 -9.03 -11.32 6.89
CA THR A 132 -8.37 -11.24 8.19
C THR A 132 -6.85 -11.22 7.96
N TYR A 133 -6.23 -10.08 8.24
CA TYR A 133 -4.78 -9.91 8.11
C TYR A 133 -4.06 -10.54 9.29
N SER A 134 -2.73 -10.65 9.18
CA SER A 134 -1.90 -11.14 10.28
C SER A 134 -0.55 -10.46 10.31
N PHE A 135 0.03 -10.34 11.50
CA PHE A 135 1.37 -9.82 11.71
C PHE A 135 2.10 -10.65 12.78
N THR A 136 3.42 -10.54 12.81
CA THR A 136 4.22 -11.12 13.91
C THR A 136 4.86 -9.97 14.68
N THR A 137 4.75 -9.99 16.01
CA THR A 137 5.40 -9.00 16.87
C THR A 137 6.92 -9.11 16.83
N ALA A 138 7.61 -8.02 17.15
CA ALA A 138 9.05 -8.01 17.23
C ALA A 138 9.57 -9.00 18.28
N ARG A 139 10.82 -9.43 18.10
CA ARG A 139 11.53 -10.28 19.05
C ARG A 139 11.79 -9.52 20.35
N ALA A 140 11.95 -10.26 21.45
CA ALA A 140 12.38 -9.66 22.70
C ALA A 140 13.81 -9.12 22.56
N ALA A 141 14.13 -8.03 23.25
CA ALA A 141 15.50 -7.52 23.29
C ALA A 141 16.46 -8.60 23.82
N GLY A 142 17.56 -8.83 23.12
CA GLY A 142 18.53 -9.89 23.45
C GLY A 142 18.22 -11.26 22.87
N ASP A 143 17.12 -11.43 22.11
CA ASP A 143 16.91 -12.63 21.29
C ASP A 143 17.98 -12.71 20.20
N MET A 144 18.67 -13.85 20.13
CA MET A 144 19.77 -14.12 19.19
C MET A 144 19.32 -14.84 17.92
N THR A 145 18.02 -15.11 17.77
CA THR A 145 17.47 -15.70 16.55
C THR A 145 17.66 -14.74 15.37
N SER A 146 18.17 -15.26 14.26
CA SER A 146 18.33 -14.47 13.04
C SER A 146 17.00 -13.87 12.57
N PHE A 147 17.08 -12.67 12.01
CA PHE A 147 15.98 -11.98 11.36
C PHE A 147 16.47 -11.43 10.01
N SER A 148 15.53 -11.13 9.13
CA SER A 148 15.80 -10.49 7.84
C SER A 148 14.83 -9.33 7.66
N PHE A 149 15.27 -8.28 7.00
CA PHE A 149 14.41 -7.14 6.68
C PHE A 149 14.73 -6.62 5.30
N ALA A 150 13.72 -6.12 4.60
CA ALA A 150 13.89 -5.50 3.30
C ALA A 150 14.22 -4.02 3.46
N VAL A 151 15.15 -3.50 2.66
CA VAL A 151 15.51 -2.08 2.61
C VAL A 151 15.40 -1.58 1.19
N TYR A 152 14.74 -0.44 1.00
CA TYR A 152 14.56 0.22 -0.29
C TYR A 152 14.34 1.72 -0.08
N GLY A 153 14.47 2.51 -1.13
CA GLY A 153 14.23 3.96 -1.16
C GLY A 153 13.70 4.35 -2.54
N ASP A 154 13.28 5.61 -2.68
CA ASP A 154 12.98 6.21 -3.99
C ASP A 154 11.96 5.37 -4.80
N LEU A 155 10.91 4.91 -4.13
CA LEU A 155 10.06 3.83 -4.66
C LEU A 155 9.11 4.32 -5.76
N GLY A 156 8.36 5.39 -5.48
CA GLY A 156 7.32 5.89 -6.39
C GLY A 156 6.17 4.91 -6.61
N LEU A 157 5.31 5.23 -7.57
CA LEU A 157 4.22 4.34 -8.01
C LEU A 157 4.71 3.31 -9.02
N MET A 158 3.96 2.21 -9.15
CA MET A 158 4.13 1.20 -10.20
C MET A 158 2.95 1.23 -11.18
N GLY A 159 3.20 1.04 -12.47
CA GLY A 159 2.15 1.05 -13.49
C GLY A 159 1.97 2.42 -14.15
N HIS A 160 0.79 2.69 -14.72
CA HIS A 160 0.55 3.83 -15.61
C HIS A 160 1.00 5.18 -15.04
N ASP A 161 0.75 5.41 -13.75
CA ASP A 161 1.03 6.67 -13.06
C ASP A 161 2.43 6.71 -12.39
N GLY A 162 3.31 5.77 -12.74
CA GLY A 162 4.66 5.67 -12.16
C GLY A 162 5.62 4.84 -13.03
N LEU A 163 6.45 4.01 -12.39
CA LEU A 163 7.38 3.12 -13.10
C LEU A 163 6.61 2.13 -13.97
N SER A 164 6.76 2.27 -15.28
CA SER A 164 5.94 1.59 -16.28
C SER A 164 6.77 1.21 -17.52
N THR A 165 6.14 0.64 -18.55
CA THR A 165 6.81 0.33 -19.84
C THR A 165 6.89 1.54 -20.78
N VAL A 166 6.34 2.69 -20.39
CA VAL A 166 6.29 3.93 -21.18
C VAL A 166 6.66 5.14 -20.32
N THR A 167 7.26 6.15 -20.95
CA THR A 167 7.46 7.48 -20.38
C THR A 167 6.64 8.51 -21.16
N GLY A 168 6.45 9.70 -20.58
CA GLY A 168 5.88 10.83 -21.31
C GLY A 168 6.72 11.18 -22.55
N PRO A 169 6.11 11.64 -23.66
CA PRO A 169 6.82 11.94 -24.91
C PRO A 169 7.89 13.04 -24.78
N GLY A 170 7.82 13.87 -23.74
CA GLY A 170 8.83 14.87 -23.40
C GLY A 170 9.98 14.33 -22.54
N ASN A 171 9.92 13.06 -22.11
CA ASN A 171 10.96 12.40 -21.35
C ASN A 171 11.76 11.44 -22.25
N SER A 172 13.02 11.79 -22.51
CA SER A 172 13.95 11.00 -23.34
C SER A 172 14.72 9.91 -22.58
N ASP A 173 14.48 9.76 -21.28
CA ASP A 173 15.21 8.81 -20.43
C ASP A 173 14.71 7.38 -20.64
N THR A 174 15.43 6.61 -21.45
CA THR A 174 15.10 5.20 -21.73
C THR A 174 15.46 4.24 -20.59
N TRP A 175 16.11 4.73 -19.53
CA TRP A 175 16.41 3.95 -18.32
C TRP A 175 15.25 3.92 -17.32
N ALA A 176 14.22 4.74 -17.53
CA ALA A 176 13.04 4.86 -16.67
C ALA A 176 11.85 3.99 -17.12
N VAL A 177 12.07 3.05 -18.06
CA VAL A 177 11.04 2.11 -18.53
C VAL A 177 11.37 0.67 -18.14
N LEU A 178 10.35 -0.06 -17.70
CA LEU A 178 10.43 -1.50 -17.48
C LEU A 178 10.38 -2.26 -18.80
N GLY A 179 11.27 -3.23 -18.96
CA GLY A 179 11.20 -4.24 -19.99
C GLY A 179 10.01 -5.20 -19.79
N PRO A 180 9.52 -5.89 -20.84
CA PRO A 180 8.34 -6.77 -20.78
C PRO A 180 8.41 -7.96 -19.80
N SER A 181 9.58 -8.25 -19.24
CA SER A 181 9.80 -9.35 -18.29
C SER A 181 10.53 -8.89 -17.02
N GLU A 182 10.66 -7.58 -16.82
CA GLU A 182 11.27 -7.04 -15.62
C GLU A 182 10.28 -7.02 -14.47
N THR A 183 10.80 -7.27 -13.26
CA THR A 183 10.02 -7.26 -12.02
C THR A 183 10.31 -5.95 -11.30
N ASN A 184 9.26 -5.22 -10.93
CA ASN A 184 9.43 -3.98 -10.16
C ASN A 184 9.63 -4.25 -8.66
N THR A 185 9.97 -3.23 -7.90
CA THR A 185 10.29 -3.35 -6.47
C THR A 185 9.11 -3.85 -5.64
N ILE A 186 7.88 -3.37 -5.89
CA ILE A 186 6.68 -3.84 -5.16
C ILE A 186 6.40 -5.32 -5.46
N GLN A 187 6.51 -5.74 -6.71
CA GLN A 187 6.39 -7.15 -7.09
C GLN A 187 7.47 -8.02 -6.42
N SER A 188 8.70 -7.51 -6.35
CA SER A 188 9.81 -8.20 -5.69
C SER A 188 9.53 -8.37 -4.20
N LEU A 189 9.15 -7.30 -3.50
CA LEU A 189 8.77 -7.32 -2.09
C LEU A 189 7.61 -8.30 -1.85
N LEU A 190 6.55 -8.23 -2.66
CA LEU A 190 5.40 -9.12 -2.53
C LEU A 190 5.78 -10.59 -2.75
N SER A 191 6.59 -10.90 -3.77
CA SER A 191 7.01 -12.27 -4.09
C SER A 191 7.92 -12.88 -3.01
N GLN A 192 8.68 -12.04 -2.31
CA GLN A 192 9.60 -12.42 -1.24
C GLN A 192 9.02 -12.12 0.15
N LYS A 193 7.71 -11.82 0.26
CA LYS A 193 7.09 -11.36 1.51
C LYS A 193 7.39 -12.28 2.70
N ASP A 194 7.47 -13.58 2.47
CA ASP A 194 7.72 -14.56 3.53
C ASP A 194 9.21 -14.72 3.91
N THR A 195 10.15 -14.07 3.22
CA THR A 195 11.60 -14.18 3.48
C THR A 195 12.13 -13.05 4.37
N TYR A 196 11.30 -12.06 4.73
CA TYR A 196 11.69 -10.97 5.61
C TYR A 196 10.62 -10.70 6.69
N ASP A 197 11.07 -10.19 7.82
CA ASP A 197 10.26 -9.95 9.02
C ASP A 197 9.59 -8.58 8.99
N PHE A 198 10.28 -7.57 8.47
CA PHE A 198 9.81 -6.18 8.36
C PHE A 198 10.52 -5.44 7.22
N MET A 199 10.11 -4.20 6.98
CA MET A 199 10.62 -3.35 5.89
C MET A 199 11.11 -2.01 6.43
N HIS A 200 12.15 -1.46 5.81
CA HIS A 200 12.62 -0.09 6.00
C HIS A 200 12.66 0.63 4.65
N HIS A 201 11.81 1.65 4.51
CA HIS A 201 11.77 2.55 3.36
C HIS A 201 12.49 3.85 3.70
N VAL A 202 13.58 4.12 2.99
CA VAL A 202 14.49 5.24 3.23
C VAL A 202 14.18 6.37 2.24
N GLY A 203 13.27 7.27 2.63
CA GLY A 203 12.94 8.46 1.84
C GLY A 203 12.17 8.18 0.56
N ASP A 204 11.70 9.27 -0.05
CA ASP A 204 11.13 9.34 -1.39
C ASP A 204 10.10 8.25 -1.65
N ILE A 205 8.92 8.51 -1.08
CA ILE A 205 7.89 7.50 -0.87
C ILE A 205 7.12 7.24 -2.15
N GLY A 206 6.16 8.11 -2.47
CA GLY A 206 5.26 7.96 -3.61
C GLY A 206 5.48 8.98 -4.73
N TYR A 207 6.36 9.97 -4.55
CA TYR A 207 6.60 11.06 -5.53
C TYR A 207 5.34 11.75 -6.05
N ALA A 208 4.30 11.88 -5.22
CA ALA A 208 3.05 12.54 -5.62
C ALA A 208 3.26 14.02 -6.00
N ASP A 209 4.30 14.66 -5.47
CA ASP A 209 4.74 16.02 -5.80
C ASP A 209 5.29 16.15 -7.23
N TYR A 210 5.66 15.05 -7.88
CA TYR A 210 6.14 15.05 -9.26
C TYR A 210 5.03 15.17 -10.29
N PHE A 211 3.75 15.14 -9.88
CA PHE A 211 2.61 15.25 -10.79
C PHE A 211 2.77 16.40 -11.81
N LEU A 212 3.13 17.60 -11.35
CA LEU A 212 3.30 18.75 -12.24
C LEU A 212 4.45 18.55 -13.24
N LYS A 213 5.58 18.00 -12.78
CA LYS A 213 6.76 17.74 -13.61
C LYS A 213 6.45 16.69 -14.68
N GLU A 214 5.89 15.56 -14.28
CA GLU A 214 5.56 14.45 -15.18
C GLU A 214 4.43 14.84 -16.15
N SER A 215 3.51 15.70 -15.72
CA SER A 215 2.53 16.33 -16.59
C SER A 215 3.26 17.11 -17.69
N VAL A 216 4.18 18.03 -17.37
CA VAL A 216 4.94 18.79 -18.39
C VAL A 216 5.74 17.90 -19.34
N GLN A 217 6.19 16.73 -18.87
CA GLN A 217 6.85 15.72 -19.70
C GLN A 217 5.87 14.89 -20.55
N GLY A 218 4.56 15.14 -20.42
CA GLY A 218 3.48 14.54 -21.18
C GLY A 218 3.05 13.16 -20.68
N LEU A 219 3.49 12.71 -19.50
CA LEU A 219 3.10 11.41 -18.92
C LEU A 219 1.59 11.38 -18.64
N PHE A 220 1.07 12.45 -18.04
CA PHE A 220 -0.36 12.62 -17.75
C PHE A 220 -1.15 13.29 -18.89
N GLY A 221 -0.63 13.23 -20.12
CA GLY A 221 -1.37 13.64 -21.31
C GLY A 221 -1.47 15.15 -21.55
N ILE A 222 -0.88 16.01 -20.71
CA ILE A 222 -0.77 17.43 -21.05
C ILE A 222 0.30 17.59 -22.14
N GLY A 223 -0.14 17.57 -23.40
CA GLY A 223 0.77 17.73 -24.53
C GLY A 223 1.54 19.06 -24.46
N THR A 224 2.56 19.21 -25.30
CA THR A 224 3.47 20.37 -25.39
C THR A 224 2.79 21.72 -25.68
N ASN A 225 1.46 21.83 -25.61
CA ASN A 225 0.65 23.03 -25.83
C ASN A 225 -0.60 23.11 -24.93
N GLU A 226 -0.70 22.33 -23.85
CA GLU A 226 -1.79 22.46 -22.88
C GLU A 226 -1.45 23.49 -21.80
N THR A 227 -2.46 24.27 -21.37
CA THR A 227 -2.35 25.14 -20.20
C THR A 227 -1.93 24.31 -19.01
N GLN A 228 -0.86 24.76 -18.33
CA GLN A 228 -0.35 24.15 -17.09
C GLN A 228 -1.50 23.77 -16.14
N PRO A 229 -1.42 22.61 -15.45
CA PRO A 229 -2.43 22.21 -14.48
C PRO A 229 -2.68 23.33 -13.46
N SER A 230 -3.95 23.56 -13.16
CA SER A 230 -4.33 24.48 -12.10
C SER A 230 -3.82 23.98 -10.75
N ARG A 231 -3.68 24.89 -9.78
CA ARG A 231 -3.31 24.51 -8.41
C ARG A 231 -4.26 23.48 -7.81
N GLN A 232 -5.54 23.54 -8.16
CA GLN A 232 -6.54 22.61 -7.67
C GLN A 232 -6.33 21.21 -8.27
N GLU A 233 -6.03 21.12 -9.56
CA GLU A 233 -5.70 19.83 -10.20
C GLU A 233 -4.43 19.22 -9.61
N VAL A 234 -3.38 20.02 -9.39
CA VAL A 234 -2.16 19.54 -8.73
C VAL A 234 -2.47 19.00 -7.34
N ALA A 235 -3.25 19.71 -6.53
CA ALA A 235 -3.61 19.24 -5.19
C ALA A 235 -4.43 17.94 -5.27
N THR A 236 -5.46 17.88 -6.11
CA THR A 236 -6.30 16.69 -6.26
C THR A 236 -5.51 15.47 -6.73
N GLN A 237 -4.59 15.65 -7.68
CA GLN A 237 -3.77 14.55 -8.20
C GLN A 237 -2.68 14.13 -7.24
N TYR A 238 -2.09 15.07 -6.49
CA TYR A 238 -1.15 14.74 -5.41
C TYR A 238 -1.78 13.76 -4.40
N GLU A 239 -3.01 14.05 -3.94
CA GLU A 239 -3.69 13.14 -3.01
C GLU A 239 -4.02 11.80 -3.66
N SER A 240 -4.47 11.81 -4.92
CA SER A 240 -4.79 10.57 -5.63
C SER A 240 -3.58 9.67 -5.84
N LEU A 241 -2.44 10.22 -6.28
CA LEU A 241 -1.19 9.48 -6.42
C LEU A 241 -0.68 8.95 -5.07
N SER A 242 -0.80 9.75 -4.01
CA SER A 242 -0.45 9.32 -2.66
C SER A 242 -1.30 8.11 -2.22
N GLU A 243 -2.60 8.14 -2.49
CA GLU A 243 -3.52 7.05 -2.17
C GLU A 243 -3.26 5.80 -3.01
N GLN A 244 -3.05 5.96 -4.32
CA GLN A 244 -2.65 4.86 -5.21
C GLN A 244 -1.38 4.17 -4.71
N PHE A 245 -0.38 4.94 -4.29
CA PHE A 245 0.85 4.38 -3.71
C PHE A 245 0.55 3.51 -2.48
N PHE A 246 -0.26 4.00 -1.54
CA PHE A 246 -0.60 3.20 -0.36
C PHE A 246 -1.47 1.98 -0.70
N ASP A 247 -2.36 2.08 -1.70
CA ASP A 247 -3.14 0.95 -2.20
C ASP A 247 -2.23 -0.13 -2.83
N GLN A 248 -1.20 0.28 -3.56
CA GLN A 248 -0.19 -0.64 -4.13
C GLN A 248 0.67 -1.33 -3.05
N MET A 249 0.94 -0.65 -1.94
CA MET A 249 1.72 -1.19 -0.83
C MET A 249 0.90 -2.08 0.13
N GLN A 250 -0.41 -1.87 0.23
CA GLN A 250 -1.29 -2.58 1.16
C GLN A 250 -1.12 -4.11 1.17
N PRO A 251 -0.99 -4.83 0.04
CA PRO A 251 -0.80 -6.28 0.04
C PRO A 251 0.41 -6.77 0.85
N ILE A 252 1.37 -5.87 1.12
CA ILE A 252 2.55 -6.12 1.92
C ILE A 252 2.39 -5.47 3.31
N THR A 253 2.02 -4.19 3.36
CA THR A 253 2.03 -3.39 4.59
C THR A 253 0.91 -3.73 5.57
N ALA A 254 -0.14 -4.43 5.11
CA ALA A 254 -1.16 -5.01 5.99
C ALA A 254 -0.64 -6.23 6.79
N GLU A 255 0.51 -6.79 6.43
CA GLU A 255 1.05 -7.99 7.09
C GLU A 255 2.51 -7.84 7.55
N LYS A 256 3.25 -6.88 7.00
CA LYS A 256 4.66 -6.61 7.33
C LYS A 256 4.80 -5.21 7.94
N PRO A 257 5.40 -5.10 9.14
CA PRO A 257 5.75 -3.82 9.72
C PRO A 257 6.65 -3.01 8.78
N TRP A 258 6.32 -1.74 8.60
CA TRP A 258 6.93 -0.87 7.62
C TRP A 258 7.43 0.42 8.28
N PHE A 259 8.75 0.52 8.40
CA PHE A 259 9.43 1.70 8.93
C PHE A 259 9.74 2.66 7.80
N VAL A 260 9.45 3.94 8.01
CA VAL A 260 9.70 4.99 7.03
C VAL A 260 10.66 6.00 7.64
N SER A 261 11.72 6.33 6.92
CA SER A 261 12.55 7.50 7.21
C SER A 261 12.21 8.60 6.21
N PRO A 262 12.03 9.86 6.65
CA PRO A 262 11.85 10.96 5.72
C PRO A 262 13.13 11.17 4.91
N SER A 263 12.99 11.67 3.68
CA SER A 263 14.14 12.15 2.91
C SER A 263 14.80 13.34 3.62
N PRO A 264 16.12 13.54 3.45
CA PRO A 264 16.73 14.80 3.80
C PRO A 264 16.02 15.89 2.97
N VAL A 265 15.50 16.91 3.63
CA VAL A 265 15.06 18.11 2.93
C VAL A 265 16.32 18.70 2.30
N SER A 266 16.42 18.70 0.97
CA SER A 266 17.51 19.43 0.31
C SER A 266 17.32 20.92 0.67
N PRO A 267 18.33 21.57 1.29
CA PRO A 267 18.22 22.96 1.72
C PRO A 267 17.98 23.93 0.56
#